data_AF-A0A8J3C8N2-F1
#
_entry.id   AF-A0A8J3C8N2-F1
#
_cell.length_a   1.000
_cell.length_b   1.000
_cell.length_c   1.000
_cell.angle_alpha   90.00
_cell.angle_beta   90.00
_cell.angle_gamma   90.00
#
_symmetry.space_group_name_H-M   'P 1'
#
loop_
_entity.id
_entity.type
_entity.pdbx_description
1 polymer ?
#
loop_
_entity_poly.entity_id
_entity_poly.type
_entity_poly.pdbx_seq_one_letter_code
_entity_poly.pdbx_strand_id
1 'polypeptide(L)'
;MVALNEAGFVWVPGPGDGVVPYTLLYVRDWPSYMDAIHVRGEKDATGVRARSDAHESQLFADHNVVWKHEGAFVTVVAELLKVPAPGEPGAPTRALAAPSSLWLPPSHNKLVTPSAAHR
;
A
#
# COMPACT_ATOMS: atom_id res chain seq x y z
N MET A 1 3.33 19.44 -2.14
CA MET A 1 4.38 19.16 -3.15
C MET A 1 5.77 19.15 -2.53
N VAL A 2 6.22 20.22 -1.84
CA VAL A 2 7.54 20.25 -1.16
C VAL A 2 7.76 19.02 -0.25
N ALA A 3 6.80 18.72 0.63
CA ALA A 3 6.88 17.56 1.53
C ALA A 3 7.00 16.20 0.81
N LEU A 4 6.43 16.05 -0.39
CA LEU A 4 6.56 14.81 -1.17
C LEU A 4 7.98 14.68 -1.74
N ASN A 5 8.52 15.76 -2.28
CA ASN A 5 9.89 15.78 -2.80
C ASN A 5 10.91 15.53 -1.69
N GLU A 6 10.74 16.17 -0.53
CA GLU A 6 11.58 15.94 0.67
C GLU A 6 11.49 14.50 1.16
N ALA A 7 10.32 13.87 1.04
CA ALA A 7 10.12 12.47 1.38
C ALA A 7 10.64 11.49 0.31
N GLY A 8 11.22 11.97 -0.79
CA GLY A 8 11.81 11.16 -1.86
C GLY A 8 10.84 10.73 -2.96
N PHE A 9 9.65 11.33 -3.04
CA PHE A 9 8.74 11.08 -4.16
C PHE A 9 9.18 11.85 -5.40
N VAL A 10 9.05 11.20 -6.55
CA VAL A 10 9.13 11.81 -7.87
C VAL A 10 7.76 11.78 -8.52
N TRP A 11 7.48 12.78 -9.37
CA TRP A 11 6.28 12.78 -10.19
C TRP A 11 6.54 12.06 -11.52
N VAL A 12 5.57 11.26 -11.95
CA VAL A 12 5.51 10.65 -13.28
C VAL A 12 4.11 10.82 -13.86
N PRO A 13 3.98 11.03 -15.19
CA PRO A 13 2.67 11.00 -15.84
C PRO A 13 2.11 9.58 -15.80
N GLY A 14 0.93 9.41 -15.22
CA GLY A 14 0.17 8.17 -15.26
C GLY A 14 -0.74 8.11 -16.49
N PRO A 15 -1.20 6.91 -16.90
CA PRO A 15 -2.18 6.77 -17.97
C PRO A 15 -3.43 7.61 -17.66
N GLY A 16 -3.82 8.44 -18.63
CA GLY A 16 -5.08 9.14 -18.61
C GLY A 16 -6.27 8.24 -18.98
N ASP A 17 -7.42 8.84 -19.23
CA ASP A 17 -8.62 8.18 -19.75
C ASP A 17 -9.09 8.87 -21.06
N GLY A 18 -10.32 8.59 -21.49
CA GLY A 18 -10.90 9.22 -22.69
C GLY A 18 -11.17 10.73 -22.54
N VAL A 19 -10.96 11.31 -21.36
CA VAL A 19 -11.27 12.70 -21.01
C VAL A 19 -9.99 13.47 -20.65
N VAL A 20 -9.08 12.87 -19.88
CA VAL A 20 -7.79 13.48 -19.48
C VAL A 20 -6.62 12.73 -20.11
N PRO A 21 -5.62 13.43 -20.69
CA PRO A 21 -4.51 12.77 -21.39
C PRO A 21 -3.53 12.06 -20.45
N TYR A 22 -3.43 12.49 -19.19
CA TYR A 22 -2.63 11.85 -18.16
C TYR A 22 -3.21 12.14 -16.78
N THR A 23 -2.94 11.26 -15.82
CA THR A 23 -3.14 11.52 -14.39
C THR A 23 -1.81 11.82 -13.70
N LEU A 24 -1.88 12.44 -12.54
CA LEU A 24 -0.69 12.78 -11.77
C LEU A 24 -0.37 11.62 -10.83
N LEU A 25 0.80 11.01 -10.99
CA LEU A 25 1.27 9.93 -10.12
C LEU A 25 2.54 10.39 -9.39
N TYR A 26 2.55 10.31 -8.06
CA TYR A 26 3.78 10.41 -7.28
C TYR A 26 4.25 9.03 -6.92
N VAL A 27 5.53 8.75 -7.10
CA VAL A 27 6.12 7.44 -6.80
C VAL A 27 7.37 7.60 -5.95
N ARG A 28 7.57 6.68 -5.03
CA ARG A 28 8.80 6.56 -4.23
C ARG A 28 9.16 5.09 -4.15
N ASP A 29 10.33 4.76 -4.67
CA ASP A 29 10.83 3.40 -4.69
C ASP A 29 11.55 3.03 -3.39
N TRP A 30 11.36 1.78 -3.00
CA TRP A 30 12.12 1.09 -1.97
C TRP A 30 12.70 -0.20 -2.58
N PRO A 31 13.72 -0.84 -1.96
CA PRO A 31 14.32 -2.05 -2.53
C PRO A 31 13.35 -3.21 -2.82
N SER A 32 12.24 -3.33 -2.09
CA SER A 32 11.23 -4.39 -2.28
C SER A 32 9.79 -3.89 -2.24
N TYR A 33 9.60 -2.57 -2.17
CA TYR A 33 8.30 -1.93 -2.10
C TYR A 33 8.29 -0.67 -2.95
N MET A 34 7.11 -0.17 -3.24
CA MET A 34 6.90 1.09 -3.92
C MET A 34 5.73 1.79 -3.25
N ASP A 35 5.93 3.07 -2.94
CA ASP A 35 4.84 3.95 -2.55
C ASP A 35 4.35 4.69 -3.79
N ALA A 36 3.04 4.76 -3.97
CA ALA A 36 2.44 5.48 -5.08
C ALA A 36 1.23 6.29 -4.61
N ILE A 37 1.07 7.51 -5.13
CA ILE A 37 -0.12 8.34 -4.97
C ILE A 37 -0.67 8.68 -6.35
N HIS A 38 -1.82 8.09 -6.67
CA HIS A 38 -2.56 8.39 -7.88
C HIS A 38 -3.57 9.51 -7.60
N VAL A 39 -3.40 10.67 -8.25
CA VAL A 39 -4.25 11.84 -8.09
C VAL A 39 -5.14 12.01 -9.31
N ARG A 40 -6.46 11.91 -9.09
CA ARG A 40 -7.50 12.16 -10.10
C ARG A 40 -8.17 13.52 -9.90
N GLY A 41 -8.08 14.06 -8.69
CA GLY A 41 -8.46 15.42 -8.35
C GLY A 41 -8.13 15.75 -6.90
N GLU A 42 -8.43 16.98 -6.47
CA GLU A 42 -8.14 17.43 -5.09
C GLU A 42 -8.80 16.54 -4.02
N LYS A 43 -10.02 16.09 -4.29
CA LYS A 43 -10.83 15.25 -3.39
C LYS A 43 -10.80 13.76 -3.74
N ASP A 44 -10.07 13.39 -4.79
CA ASP A 44 -10.02 12.03 -5.29
C ASP A 44 -8.57 11.62 -5.57
N ALA A 45 -7.96 11.00 -4.57
CA ALA A 45 -6.64 10.43 -4.63
C ALA A 45 -6.59 9.08 -3.94
N THR A 46 -5.67 8.23 -4.38
CA THR A 46 -5.37 6.94 -3.76
C THR A 46 -3.89 6.84 -3.48
N GLY A 47 -3.54 6.59 -2.22
CA GLY A 47 -2.18 6.26 -1.80
C GLY A 47 -2.07 4.77 -1.55
N VAL A 48 -0.96 4.16 -1.99
CA VAL A 48 -0.67 2.75 -1.76
C VAL A 48 0.79 2.55 -1.39
N ARG A 49 1.05 1.51 -0.59
CA ARG A 49 2.33 0.80 -0.58
C ARG A 49 2.10 -0.56 -1.20
N ALA A 50 2.85 -0.87 -2.24
CA ALA A 50 2.84 -2.16 -2.91
C ALA A 50 4.21 -2.83 -2.85
N ARG A 51 4.27 -4.16 -2.97
CA ARG A 51 5.52 -4.89 -3.17
C ARG A 51 6.02 -4.72 -4.61
N SER A 52 7.33 -4.54 -4.77
CA SER A 52 7.97 -4.38 -6.09
C SER A 52 8.52 -5.68 -6.66
N ASP A 53 8.55 -6.76 -5.86
CA ASP A 53 9.02 -8.09 -6.26
C ASP A 53 7.92 -8.97 -6.87
N ALA A 54 6.70 -8.43 -6.98
CA ALA A 54 5.65 -9.09 -7.72
C ALA A 54 6.02 -9.09 -9.21
N HIS A 55 6.16 -10.28 -9.78
CA HIS A 55 6.33 -10.49 -11.23
C HIS A 55 5.16 -9.95 -12.08
N GLU A 56 4.11 -9.41 -11.44
CA GLU A 56 2.97 -8.80 -12.11
C GLU A 56 3.13 -7.29 -12.18
N SER A 57 3.06 -6.73 -13.40
CA SER A 57 3.11 -5.29 -13.70
C SER A 57 1.93 -4.48 -13.13
N GLN A 58 1.14 -5.05 -12.21
CA GLN A 58 -0.06 -4.46 -11.64
C GLN A 58 0.23 -4.00 -10.20
N LEU A 59 0.84 -2.81 -10.07
CA LEU A 59 1.14 -2.16 -8.79
C LEU A 59 -0.08 -2.01 -7.87
N PHE A 60 -1.27 -1.83 -8.45
CA PHE A 60 -2.52 -1.65 -7.72
C PHE A 60 -3.33 -2.93 -7.53
N ALA A 61 -2.82 -4.09 -7.94
CA ALA A 61 -3.52 -5.35 -7.70
C ALA A 61 -3.56 -5.65 -6.20
N ASP A 62 -4.72 -6.07 -5.69
CA ASP A 62 -4.97 -6.25 -4.25
C ASP A 62 -3.96 -7.19 -3.58
N HIS A 63 -3.40 -8.14 -4.32
CA HIS A 63 -2.41 -9.09 -3.78
C HIS A 63 -1.01 -8.48 -3.58
N ASN A 64 -0.71 -7.34 -4.20
CA ASN A 64 0.56 -6.62 -4.10
C ASN A 64 0.51 -5.48 -3.09
N VAL A 65 -0.68 -4.96 -2.81
CA VAL A 65 -0.89 -3.83 -1.90
C VAL A 65 -0.81 -4.30 -0.44
N VAL A 66 0.09 -3.69 0.33
CA VAL A 66 0.24 -3.95 1.79
C VAL A 66 -0.34 -2.82 2.64
N TRP A 67 -0.60 -1.67 2.02
CA TRP A 67 -1.24 -0.53 2.66
C TRP A 67 -1.96 0.31 1.60
N LYS A 68 -3.13 0.85 1.96
CA LYS A 68 -3.95 1.67 1.06
C LYS A 68 -4.72 2.74 1.85
N HIS A 69 -4.83 3.93 1.26
CA HIS A 69 -5.74 4.97 1.73
C HIS A 69 -6.35 5.72 0.54
N GLU A 70 -7.63 6.06 0.64
CA GLU A 70 -8.38 6.79 -0.40
C GLU A 70 -9.02 8.03 0.19
N GLY A 71 -9.05 9.13 -0.56
CA GLY A 71 -9.71 10.36 -0.15
C GLY A 71 -9.10 11.61 -0.76
N ALA A 72 -9.17 12.72 -0.03
CA ALA A 72 -8.56 13.97 -0.46
C ALA A 72 -7.03 13.84 -0.54
N PHE A 73 -6.42 14.48 -1.53
CA PHE A 73 -4.98 14.41 -1.79
C PHE A 73 -4.14 14.71 -0.54
N VAL A 74 -4.48 15.77 0.19
CA VAL A 74 -3.75 16.18 1.40
C VAL A 74 -3.82 15.11 2.49
N THR A 75 -4.99 14.51 2.69
CA THR A 75 -5.19 13.43 3.66
C THR A 75 -4.40 12.19 3.27
N VAL A 76 -4.47 11.79 1.99
CA VAL A 76 -3.72 10.65 1.46
C VAL A 76 -2.21 10.82 1.67
N VAL A 77 -1.67 12.00 1.35
CA VAL A 77 -0.27 12.33 1.57
C VAL A 77 0.08 12.22 3.05
N ALA A 78 -0.74 12.83 3.93
CA ALA A 78 -0.49 12.82 5.36
C ALA A 78 -0.49 11.41 5.95
N GLU A 79 -1.41 10.54 5.51
CA GLU A 79 -1.48 9.15 5.97
C GLU A 79 -0.32 8.32 5.44
N LEU A 80 0.05 8.47 4.16
CA LEU A 80 1.15 7.72 3.56
C LEU A 80 2.51 8.09 4.19
N LEU A 81 2.73 9.36 4.54
CA LEU A 81 3.96 9.81 5.20
C LEU A 81 4.10 9.31 6.65
N LYS A 82 3.00 8.88 7.29
CA LYS A 82 3.04 8.24 8.62
C LYS A 82 3.44 6.77 8.55
N VAL A 83 3.42 6.17 7.36
CA VAL A 83 3.75 4.76 7.18
C VAL A 83 5.26 4.58 7.40
N PRO A 84 5.70 3.78 8.40
CA PRO A 84 7.13 3.54 8.66
C PRO A 84 7.83 2.97 7.43
N ALA A 85 9.14 3.19 7.26
CA ALA A 85 9.85 2.66 6.11
C ALA A 85 9.83 1.12 6.09
N PRO A 86 9.91 0.46 4.92
CA PRO A 86 10.01 -0.99 4.86
C PRO A 86 11.15 -1.53 5.72
N GLY A 87 10.87 -2.53 6.55
CA GLY A 87 11.83 -3.11 7.50
C GLY A 87 11.88 -2.43 8.87
N GLU A 88 11.23 -1.28 9.04
CA GLU A 88 11.09 -0.64 10.35
C GLU A 88 9.95 -1.26 11.18
N PRO A 89 10.02 -1.17 12.53
CA PRO A 89 8.92 -1.59 13.40
C PRO A 89 7.60 -0.92 13.02
N GLY A 90 6.55 -1.72 12.86
CA GLY A 90 5.22 -1.23 12.49
C GLY A 90 5.03 -0.95 11.00
N ALA A 91 6.04 -1.20 10.15
CA ALA A 91 5.87 -1.15 8.71
C ALA A 91 4.79 -2.18 8.26
N PRO A 92 3.84 -1.79 7.39
CA PRO A 92 2.84 -2.70 6.86
C PRO A 92 3.50 -3.86 6.11
N THR A 93 3.14 -5.08 6.49
CA THR A 93 3.54 -6.30 5.79
C THR A 93 2.30 -7.08 5.40
N ARG A 94 2.39 -7.85 4.32
CA ARG A 94 1.31 -8.76 3.95
C ARG A 94 1.27 -9.91 4.96
N ALA A 95 0.14 -10.08 5.63
CA ALA A 95 -0.17 -11.34 6.30
C ALA A 95 -0.49 -12.38 5.21
N LEU A 96 0.52 -13.15 4.79
CA LEU A 96 0.27 -14.33 3.98
C LEU A 96 -0.37 -15.38 4.88
N ALA A 97 -1.56 -15.84 4.52
CA ALA A 97 -2.11 -17.05 5.14
C ALA A 97 -1.08 -18.17 4.93
N ALA A 98 -0.75 -18.90 6.01
CA ALA A 98 0.07 -20.10 5.87
C ALA A 98 -0.60 -21.01 4.82
N PRO A 99 0.17 -21.62 3.90
CA PRO A 99 -0.39 -22.59 2.98
C PRO A 99 -1.22 -23.61 3.77
N SER A 100 -2.43 -23.92 3.32
CA SER A 100 -3.27 -24.94 3.97
C SER A 100 -2.63 -26.34 3.98
N SER A 101 -1.58 -26.52 3.18
CA SER A 101 -0.73 -27.70 3.11
C SER A 101 0.45 -27.69 4.10
N LEU A 102 0.68 -26.59 4.83
CA LEU A 102 1.75 -26.55 5.83
C LEU A 102 1.27 -27.31 7.08
N TRP A 103 1.76 -28.54 7.24
CA TRP A 103 1.52 -29.32 8.45
C TRP A 103 2.09 -28.55 9.66
N LEU A 104 1.21 -28.13 10.56
CA LEU A 104 1.61 -27.57 11.85
C LEU A 104 1.60 -28.67 12.90
N PRO A 105 2.71 -28.87 13.65
CA PRO A 105 2.71 -29.79 14.77
C PRO A 105 1.65 -29.36 15.80
N PRO A 106 0.95 -30.31 16.47
CA PRO A 106 -0.15 -30.02 17.39
C PRO A 106 0.17 -29.02 18.52
N SER A 107 1.45 -28.82 18.83
CA SER A 107 1.92 -27.88 19.87
C SER A 107 1.76 -26.39 19.51
N HIS A 108 1.50 -26.03 18.25
CA HIS A 108 1.44 -24.63 17.79
C HIS A 108 0.03 -24.11 17.47
N ASN A 109 -1.02 -24.91 17.65
CA ASN A 109 -2.40 -24.55 17.27
C ASN A 109 -3.16 -23.70 18.32
N LYS A 110 -2.45 -22.84 19.08
CA LYS A 110 -3.05 -22.05 20.19
C LYS A 110 -3.22 -20.57 19.91
N LEU A 111 -3.26 -20.13 18.66
CA LEU A 111 -3.47 -18.73 18.33
C LEU A 111 -4.88 -18.47 17.78
N VAL A 112 -5.66 -17.83 18.65
CA VAL A 112 -6.88 -17.01 18.41
C VAL A 112 -8.19 -17.78 18.25
N THR A 113 -8.91 -17.93 19.36
CA THR A 113 -10.37 -18.02 19.34
C THR A 113 -10.93 -16.59 19.39
N PRO A 114 -11.72 -16.11 18.40
CA PRO A 114 -12.44 -14.87 18.58
C PRO A 114 -13.47 -15.07 19.70
N SER A 115 -13.35 -14.27 20.76
CA SER A 115 -14.35 -14.18 21.81
C SER A 115 -15.64 -13.64 21.20
N ALA A 116 -16.62 -14.53 21.00
CA ALA A 116 -17.99 -14.13 20.75
C ALA A 116 -18.56 -13.58 22.06
N ALA A 117 -18.56 -12.25 22.21
CA ALA A 117 -19.29 -11.58 23.27
C ALA A 117 -20.76 -11.41 22.85
N HIS A 118 -21.64 -12.21 23.46
CA HIS A 118 -23.06 -11.91 23.57
C HIS A 118 -23.27 -10.71 24.51
N ARG A 119 -24.02 -9.71 24.07
CA ARG A 119 -25.21 -9.17 24.75
C ARG A 119 -25.97 -8.21 23.83
#